data_AF-A0AAD2A654-F1
#
_entry.id   AF-A0AAD2A654-F1
#
_cell.length_a   1.000
_cell.length_b   1.000
_cell.length_c   1.000
_cell.angle_alpha   90.00
_cell.angle_beta   90.00
_cell.angle_gamma   90.00
#
_symmetry.space_group_name_H-M   'P 1'
#
loop_
_entity.id
_entity.type
_entity.pdbx_description
1 polymer ?
#
loop_
_entity_poly.entity_id
_entity_poly.type
_entity_poly.pdbx_seq_one_letter_code
_entity_poly.pdbx_strand_id
1 'polypeptide(L)'
;MTEEQVKKIEALRVKIKMDEEKVEREFERQQVGMADRKIVELVALERRVMKNGDTAATQVNELVEVALMALLGGLEKVMKMADCVRLETLKGAVDTLTPMQCMDFLAAISRVQIQIRKWGKKHDKKLQ
;
A
#
# COMPACT_ATOMS: atom_id res chain seq x y z
N MET A 1 27.36 6.09 15.38
CA MET A 1 27.16 6.95 14.20
C MET A 1 27.85 8.28 14.44
N THR A 2 28.41 8.90 13.41
CA THR A 2 29.00 10.25 13.54
C THR A 2 27.90 11.32 13.52
N GLU A 3 28.18 12.51 14.04
CA GLU A 3 27.24 13.63 14.04
C GLU A 3 26.80 14.02 12.61
N GLU A 4 27.72 13.96 11.66
CA GLU A 4 27.45 14.20 10.24
C GLU A 4 26.49 13.15 9.66
N GLN A 5 26.67 11.87 10.00
CA GLN A 5 25.76 10.82 9.58
C GLN A 5 24.37 11.01 10.20
N VAL A 6 24.28 11.44 11.46
CA VAL A 6 22.99 11.74 12.12
C VAL A 6 22.27 12.85 11.38
N LYS A 7 22.94 13.98 11.09
CA LYS A 7 22.37 15.10 10.33
C LYS A 7 21.84 14.67 8.96
N LYS A 8 22.59 13.84 8.24
CA LYS A 8 22.17 13.29 6.94
C LYS A 8 20.95 12.38 7.06
N ILE A 9 20.90 11.50 8.07
CA ILE A 9 19.74 10.64 8.32
C ILE A 9 18.50 11.47 8.71
N GLU A 10 18.66 12.52 9.51
CA GLU A 10 17.54 13.40 9.88
C GLU A 10 16.98 14.15 8.67
N ALA A 11 17.85 14.69 7.81
CA ALA A 11 17.44 15.31 6.55
C ALA A 11 16.71 14.31 5.64
N LEU A 12 17.23 13.09 5.52
CA LEU A 12 16.56 12.01 4.78
C LEU A 12 15.19 11.69 5.38
N ARG A 13 15.07 11.62 6.71
CA ARG A 13 13.80 11.31 7.40
C ARG A 13 12.74 12.37 7.10
N VAL A 14 13.10 13.64 7.09
CA VAL A 14 12.17 14.73 6.75
C VAL A 14 11.70 14.61 5.30
N LYS A 15 12.60 14.35 4.36
CA LYS A 15 12.24 14.13 2.95
C LYS A 15 11.29 12.93 2.80
N ILE A 16 11.67 11.77 3.34
CA ILE A 16 10.89 10.54 3.23
C ILE A 16 9.50 10.71 3.85
N LYS A 17 9.37 11.42 4.98
CA LYS A 17 8.07 11.72 5.57
C LYS A 17 7.14 12.45 4.58
N MET A 18 7.65 13.45 3.86
CA MET A 18 6.84 14.16 2.86
C MET A 18 6.43 13.26 1.69
N ASP A 19 7.29 12.31 1.31
CA ASP A 19 6.99 11.35 0.25
C ASP A 19 6.01 10.27 0.71
N GLU A 20 6.10 9.79 1.96
CA GLU A 20 5.11 8.91 2.60
C GLU A 20 3.73 9.57 2.65
N GLU A 21 3.66 10.86 3.02
CA GLU A 21 2.40 11.61 2.99
C GLU A 21 1.78 11.71 1.59
N LYS A 22 2.59 11.69 0.51
CA LYS A 22 2.05 11.61 -0.87
C LYS A 22 1.47 10.23 -1.17
N VAL A 23 2.10 9.16 -0.69
CA VAL A 23 1.58 7.79 -0.82
C VAL A 23 0.25 7.67 -0.09
N GLU A 24 0.16 8.20 1.12
CA GLU A 24 -1.05 8.18 1.95
C GLU A 24 -2.20 8.94 1.28
N ARG A 25 -1.96 10.16 0.79
CA ARG A 25 -2.96 10.93 0.04
C ARG A 25 -3.46 10.21 -1.22
N GLU A 26 -2.59 9.54 -1.98
CA GLU A 26 -3.03 8.74 -3.13
C GLU A 26 -3.84 7.52 -2.71
N PHE A 27 -3.48 6.89 -1.59
CA PHE A 27 -4.26 5.77 -1.06
C PHE A 27 -5.65 6.21 -0.60
N GLU A 28 -5.76 7.32 0.13
CA GLU A 28 -7.04 7.93 0.50
C GLU A 28 -7.88 8.26 -0.74
N ARG A 29 -7.27 8.85 -1.77
CA ARG A 29 -7.95 9.13 -3.05
C ARG A 29 -8.50 7.85 -3.69
N GLN A 30 -7.75 6.75 -3.68
CA GLN A 30 -8.25 5.47 -4.19
C GLN A 30 -9.40 4.91 -3.33
N GLN A 31 -9.33 5.06 -2.01
CA GLN A 31 -10.39 4.62 -1.11
C GLN A 31 -11.69 5.41 -1.32
N VAL A 32 -11.61 6.74 -1.43
CA VAL A 32 -12.78 7.60 -1.70
C VAL A 32 -13.38 7.25 -3.05
N GLY A 33 -12.57 7.16 -4.11
CA GLY A 33 -13.05 6.77 -5.43
C GLY A 33 -13.73 5.40 -5.46
N MET A 34 -13.23 4.43 -4.68
CA MET A 34 -13.88 3.13 -4.52
C MET A 34 -15.24 3.24 -3.81
N ALA A 35 -15.33 4.05 -2.75
CA ALA A 35 -16.57 4.24 -1.99
C ALA A 35 -17.66 4.88 -2.86
N ASP A 36 -17.32 5.94 -3.59
CA ASP A 36 -18.24 6.64 -4.49
C ASP A 36 -18.78 5.70 -5.57
N ARG A 37 -17.88 4.90 -6.18
CA ARG A 37 -18.25 3.93 -7.22
C ARG A 37 -19.18 2.83 -6.67
N LYS A 38 -18.90 2.29 -5.48
CA LYS A 38 -19.75 1.29 -4.83
C LYS A 38 -21.16 1.83 -4.53
N ILE A 39 -21.28 3.09 -4.12
CA ILE A 39 -22.58 3.73 -3.88
C ILE A 39 -23.39 3.82 -5.18
N VAL A 40 -22.76 4.26 -6.27
CA VAL A 40 -23.42 4.34 -7.59
C VAL A 40 -23.87 2.96 -8.07
N GLU A 41 -23.03 1.95 -7.89
CA GLU A 41 -23.34 0.58 -8.28
C GLU A 41 -24.49 -0.03 -7.44
N LEU A 42 -24.53 0.23 -6.13
CA LEU A 42 -25.63 -0.18 -5.25
C LEU A 42 -26.97 0.48 -5.65
N VAL A 43 -26.95 1.78 -5.96
CA VAL A 43 -28.15 2.50 -6.43
C VAL A 43 -28.62 1.96 -7.80
N ALA A 44 -27.69 1.65 -8.70
CA ALA A 44 -28.01 1.05 -9.99
C ALA A 44 -28.54 -0.40 -9.86
N LEU A 45 -28.06 -1.14 -8.87
CA LEU A 45 -28.54 -2.49 -8.51
C LEU A 45 -29.98 -2.43 -7.99
N GLU A 46 -30.24 -1.57 -6.99
CA GLU A 46 -31.57 -1.36 -6.41
C GLU A 46 -32.60 -1.04 -7.50
N ARG A 47 -32.28 -0.10 -8.39
CA ARG A 47 -33.17 0.33 -9.48
C ARG A 47 -33.44 -0.76 -10.52
N ARG A 48 -32.51 -1.70 -10.74
CA ARG A 48 -32.64 -2.78 -11.71
C ARG A 48 -33.33 -4.01 -11.13
N VAL A 49 -33.07 -4.37 -9.87
CA VAL A 49 -33.79 -5.40 -9.13
C VAL A 49 -35.29 -5.04 -9.04
N MET A 50 -35.61 -3.75 -8.86
CA MET A 50 -36.99 -3.27 -8.88
C MET A 50 -37.68 -3.36 -10.25
N LYS A 51 -36.94 -3.50 -11.37
CA LYS A 51 -37.50 -3.41 -12.73
C LYS A 51 -37.52 -4.72 -13.52
N ASN A 52 -36.47 -5.56 -13.47
CA ASN A 52 -36.21 -6.52 -14.56
C ASN A 52 -35.93 -7.98 -14.17
N GLY A 53 -35.86 -8.38 -12.90
CA GLY A 53 -35.53 -9.78 -12.53
C GLY A 53 -34.17 -10.27 -13.07
N ASP A 54 -34.00 -11.57 -13.29
CA ASP A 54 -32.71 -12.29 -13.46
C ASP A 54 -31.77 -11.78 -14.57
N THR A 55 -32.25 -11.11 -15.62
CA THR A 55 -31.40 -10.54 -16.68
C THR A 55 -30.52 -9.38 -16.19
N ALA A 56 -30.84 -8.81 -15.02
CA ALA A 56 -30.03 -7.79 -14.36
C ALA A 56 -28.72 -8.34 -13.76
N ALA A 57 -28.65 -9.63 -13.44
CA ALA A 57 -27.49 -10.21 -12.74
C ALA A 57 -26.22 -10.23 -13.60
N THR A 58 -26.33 -10.56 -14.89
CA THR A 58 -25.17 -10.67 -15.79
C THR A 58 -24.52 -9.31 -16.07
N GLN A 59 -25.32 -8.26 -16.29
CA GLN A 59 -24.80 -6.90 -16.51
C GLN A 59 -24.18 -6.29 -15.25
N VAL A 60 -24.68 -6.66 -14.07
CA VAL A 60 -24.09 -6.25 -12.79
C VAL A 60 -22.74 -6.90 -12.59
N ASN A 61 -22.59 -8.17 -12.96
CA ASN A 61 -21.33 -8.88 -12.84
C ASN A 61 -20.21 -8.21 -13.69
N GLU A 62 -20.52 -7.82 -14.92
CA GLU A 62 -19.59 -7.08 -15.79
C GLU A 62 -19.21 -5.71 -15.20
N LEU A 63 -20.17 -4.97 -14.66
CA LEU A 63 -19.91 -3.67 -14.01
C LEU A 63 -19.01 -3.80 -12.77
N VAL A 64 -19.27 -4.80 -11.94
CA VAL A 64 -18.46 -5.13 -10.76
C VAL A 64 -17.05 -5.53 -11.18
N GLU A 65 -16.89 -6.32 -12.24
CA GLU A 65 -15.59 -6.72 -12.76
C GLU A 65 -14.77 -5.50 -13.21
N VAL A 66 -15.37 -4.57 -13.98
CA VAL A 66 -14.71 -3.31 -14.37
C VAL A 66 -14.36 -2.45 -13.14
N ALA A 67 -15.15 -2.53 -12.07
CA ALA A 67 -14.89 -1.84 -10.81
C ALA A 67 -13.69 -2.41 -10.06
N LEU A 68 -13.61 -3.73 -9.99
CA LEU A 68 -12.49 -4.44 -9.40
C LEU A 68 -11.20 -4.19 -10.18
N MET A 69 -11.26 -4.18 -11.51
CA MET A 69 -10.08 -3.88 -12.34
C MET A 69 -9.56 -2.45 -12.12
N ALA A 70 -10.45 -1.46 -12.04
CA ALA A 70 -10.06 -0.09 -11.73
C ALA A 70 -9.47 0.04 -10.32
N LEU A 71 -10.05 -0.65 -9.33
CA LEU A 71 -9.54 -0.68 -7.96
C LEU A 71 -8.16 -1.33 -7.89
N LEU A 72 -7.96 -2.48 -8.54
CA LEU A 72 -6.68 -3.17 -8.59
C LEU A 72 -5.60 -2.30 -9.23
N GLY A 73 -5.91 -1.61 -10.33
CA GLY A 73 -4.98 -0.67 -10.97
C GLY A 73 -4.63 0.52 -10.06
N GLY A 74 -5.61 1.04 -9.32
CA GLY A 74 -5.39 2.09 -8.32
C GLY A 74 -4.50 1.64 -7.17
N LEU A 75 -4.75 0.46 -6.61
CA LEU A 75 -3.93 -0.14 -5.56
C LEU A 75 -2.52 -0.48 -6.05
N GLU A 76 -2.38 -1.00 -7.27
CA GLU A 76 -1.08 -1.26 -7.88
C GLU A 76 -0.25 0.02 -7.97
N LYS A 77 -0.87 1.15 -8.36
CA LYS A 77 -0.20 2.46 -8.36
C LYS A 77 0.27 2.84 -6.97
N VAL A 78 -0.58 2.73 -5.95
CA VAL A 78 -0.20 3.05 -4.56
C VAL A 78 0.95 2.16 -4.09
N MET A 79 0.92 0.86 -4.39
CA MET A 79 1.99 -0.07 -4.04
C MET A 79 3.31 0.30 -4.72
N LYS A 80 3.30 0.63 -6.00
CA LYS A 80 4.50 1.13 -6.72
C LYS A 80 5.07 2.39 -6.07
N MET A 81 4.22 3.35 -5.69
CA MET A 81 4.67 4.55 -4.99
C MET A 81 5.29 4.21 -3.62
N ALA A 82 4.63 3.36 -2.85
CA ALA A 82 5.12 2.92 -1.54
C ALA A 82 6.48 2.20 -1.66
N ASP A 83 6.63 1.33 -2.66
CA ASP A 83 7.88 0.61 -2.90
C ASP A 83 9.00 1.55 -3.35
N CYS A 84 8.69 2.56 -4.17
CA CYS A 84 9.65 3.62 -4.50
C CYS A 84 10.16 4.32 -3.22
N VAL A 85 9.26 4.75 -2.33
CA VAL A 85 9.64 5.41 -1.06
C VAL A 85 10.46 4.49 -0.16
N ARG A 86 10.12 3.19 -0.07
CA ARG A 86 10.91 2.20 0.67
C ARG A 86 12.32 2.04 0.11
N LEU A 87 12.46 1.99 -1.22
CA LEU A 87 13.75 1.88 -1.90
C LEU A 87 14.58 3.14 -1.74
N GLU A 88 13.98 4.32 -1.86
CA GLU A 88 14.66 5.60 -1.60
C GLU A 88 15.16 5.70 -0.16
N THR A 89 14.35 5.25 0.81
CA THR A 89 14.71 5.22 2.23
C THR A 89 15.91 4.30 2.46
N LEU A 90 15.85 3.08 1.92
CA LEU A 90 16.93 2.10 2.06
C LEU A 90 18.22 2.61 1.41
N LYS A 91 18.12 3.14 0.18
CA LYS A 91 19.26 3.71 -0.54
C LYS A 91 19.89 4.86 0.26
N GLY A 92 19.10 5.84 0.71
CA GLY A 92 19.62 6.98 1.45
C GLY A 92 20.29 6.59 2.78
N ALA A 93 19.77 5.56 3.46
CA ALA A 93 20.41 5.01 4.65
C ALA A 93 21.76 4.35 4.31
N VAL A 94 21.80 3.47 3.30
CA VAL A 94 23.02 2.76 2.89
C VAL A 94 24.09 3.71 2.34
N ASP A 95 23.69 4.78 1.64
CA ASP A 95 24.60 5.81 1.12
C ASP A 95 25.24 6.66 2.24
N THR A 96 24.61 6.72 3.42
CA THR A 96 25.09 7.51 4.58
C THR A 96 25.98 6.71 5.52
N LEU A 97 25.71 5.41 5.65
CA LEU A 97 26.36 4.54 6.62
C LEU A 97 27.72 4.01 6.10
N THR A 98 28.62 3.67 7.03
CA THR A 98 29.85 2.95 6.67
C THR A 98 29.56 1.48 6.35
N PRO A 99 30.42 0.76 5.63
CA PRO A 99 30.16 -0.65 5.28
C PRO A 99 29.83 -1.54 6.49
N MET A 100 30.52 -1.36 7.62
CA MET A 100 30.23 -2.10 8.85
C MET A 100 28.84 -1.76 9.41
N GLN A 101 28.48 -0.48 9.47
CA GLN A 101 27.16 -0.04 9.93
C GLN A 101 26.05 -0.53 8.99
N CYS A 102 26.28 -0.55 7.67
CA CYS A 102 25.35 -1.10 6.69
C CYS A 102 25.07 -2.58 6.94
N MET A 103 26.10 -3.39 7.23
CA MET A 103 25.90 -4.80 7.55
C MET A 103 25.02 -4.98 8.79
N ASP A 104 25.32 -4.25 9.87
CA ASP A 104 24.53 -4.30 11.10
C ASP A 104 23.08 -3.89 10.87
N PHE A 105 22.88 -2.82 10.09
CA PHE A 105 21.57 -2.31 9.69
C PHE A 105 20.77 -3.34 8.87
N LEU A 106 21.37 -3.93 7.84
CA LEU A 106 20.71 -4.94 7.00
C LEU A 106 20.42 -6.23 7.78
N ALA A 107 21.29 -6.62 8.71
CA ALA A 107 21.04 -7.74 9.61
C ALA A 107 19.85 -7.46 10.53
N ALA A 108 19.75 -6.24 11.06
CA ALA A 108 18.60 -5.81 11.87
C ALA A 108 17.29 -5.82 11.06
N ILE A 109 17.28 -5.26 9.84
CA ILE A 109 16.13 -5.32 8.93
C ILE A 109 15.71 -6.76 8.65
N SER A 110 16.68 -7.64 8.34
CA SER A 110 16.41 -9.05 8.06
C SER A 110 15.76 -9.74 9.26
N ARG A 111 16.23 -9.46 10.48
CA ARG A 111 15.59 -9.99 11.71
C ARG A 111 14.13 -9.52 11.82
N VAL A 112 13.87 -8.23 11.60
CA VAL A 112 12.50 -7.68 11.64
C VAL A 112 11.61 -8.35 10.61
N GLN A 113 12.06 -8.46 9.35
CA GLN A 113 11.31 -9.14 8.28
C GLN A 113 11.00 -10.61 8.62
N ILE A 114 11.96 -11.33 9.18
CA ILE A 114 11.76 -12.73 9.63
C ILE A 114 10.70 -12.77 10.73
N GLN A 115 10.74 -11.87 11.71
CA GLN A 115 9.77 -11.84 12.81
C GLN A 115 8.37 -11.50 12.33
N ILE A 116 8.22 -10.52 11.44
CA ILE A 116 6.93 -10.17 10.82
C ILE A 116 6.33 -11.38 10.10
N ARG A 117 7.14 -12.09 9.28
CA ARG A 117 6.68 -13.30 8.58
C ARG A 117 6.30 -14.42 9.54
N LYS A 118 7.08 -14.63 10.62
CA LYS A 118 6.75 -15.62 11.65
C LYS A 118 5.44 -15.26 12.37
N TRP A 119 5.23 -13.99 12.66
CA TRP A 119 4.00 -13.51 13.30
C TRP A 119 2.78 -13.70 12.39
N GLY A 120 2.88 -13.34 11.11
CA GLY A 120 1.82 -13.59 10.12
C GLY A 120 1.44 -15.07 10.04
N LYS A 121 2.43 -15.97 9.91
CA LYS A 121 2.18 -17.43 9.92
C LYS A 121 1.49 -17.95 11.18
N LYS A 122 1.76 -17.34 12.35
CA LYS A 122 1.08 -17.71 13.61
C LYS A 122 -0.36 -17.20 13.63
N HIS A 123 -0.60 -16.02 13.07
CA HIS A 123 -1.94 -15.43 12.99
C HIS A 123 -2.83 -16.24 12.03
N ASP A 124 -2.32 -16.61 10.85
CA ASP A 124 -3.07 -17.39 9.87
C ASP A 124 -3.49 -18.76 10.42
N LYS A 125 -2.61 -19.41 11.18
CA LYS A 125 -2.90 -20.68 11.88
C LYS A 125 -3.93 -20.57 13.01
N LYS A 126 -4.21 -19.36 13.51
CA LYS A 126 -5.25 -19.12 14.52
C LYS A 126 -6.61 -18.78 13.90
N LEU A 127 -6.63 -18.40 12.62
CA LEU A 127 -7.82 -18.10 11.85
C LEU A 127 -8.38 -19.33 11.11
N GLN A 128 -7.63 -20.44 11.11
CA GLN A 128 -8.03 -21.77 10.63
C GLN A 128 -8.45 -22.65 11.80
#